data_AF-A0A7K2U4G7-F1
#
_entry.id   AF-A0A7K2U4G7-F1
#
_cell.length_a   1.000
_cell.length_b   1.000
_cell.length_c   1.000
_cell.angle_alpha   90.00
_cell.angle_beta   90.00
_cell.angle_gamma   90.00
#
_symmetry.space_group_name_H-M   'P 1'
#
loop_
_entity.id
_entity.type
_entity.pdbx_description
1 polymer ?
#
loop_
_entity_poly.entity_id
_entity_poly.type
_entity_poly.pdbx_seq_one_letter_code
_entity_poly.pdbx_strand_id
1 'polypeptide(L)'
;MSAFMSAFASLVGSLADLLQPFFQTASTAAAIILFTALVRLAVHPLSRAAARGQKARTKLQPQIAALREKHAKNPERMQKALMELHAAEKVSPFSGCLPSLLQMPAFFLLYHLFSSGSIGGTPNSLLSHDLLGAPLGERWHDALAHGGLFGQAGLVYLGLFAVVAAVATFNYGRTKRQMAANPMTPAAGPDGQPVPGMGAMTKVMPLMSFLTLFSVAVVPLAAALYLVTSTTWTAIERAYLYRDTSAAEAVVAPAARGAGSSA
;
A
#
# COMPACT_ATOMS: atom_id res chain seq x y z
N MET A 1 -6.51 -21.80 14.85
CA MET A 1 -5.51 -20.71 14.83
C MET A 1 -4.09 -21.24 15.05
N SER A 2 -3.84 -22.14 16.02
CA SER A 2 -2.49 -22.62 16.36
C SER A 2 -1.76 -23.36 15.23
N ALA A 3 -2.39 -24.34 14.56
CA ALA A 3 -1.73 -25.13 13.52
C ALA A 3 -1.22 -24.29 12.33
N PHE A 4 -2.00 -23.30 11.92
CA PHE A 4 -1.61 -22.37 10.85
C PHE A 4 -0.46 -21.44 11.27
N MET A 5 -0.48 -20.94 12.51
CA MET A 5 0.62 -20.14 13.06
C MET A 5 1.90 -20.96 13.22
N SER A 6 1.80 -22.22 13.64
CA SER A 6 2.94 -23.13 13.73
C SER A 6 3.52 -23.45 12.36
N ALA A 7 2.68 -23.73 11.35
CA ALA A 7 3.13 -23.94 9.97
C ALA A 7 3.80 -22.69 9.37
N PHE A 8 3.28 -21.50 9.72
CA PHE A 8 3.89 -20.25 9.29
C PHE A 8 5.22 -19.98 9.99
N ALA A 9 5.31 -20.24 11.29
CA ALA A 9 6.56 -20.13 12.06
C ALA A 9 7.64 -21.08 11.53
N SER A 10 7.27 -22.33 11.21
CA SER A 10 8.22 -23.30 10.64
C SER A 10 8.66 -22.92 9.23
N LEU A 11 7.78 -22.34 8.41
CA LEU A 11 8.15 -21.79 7.10
C LEU A 11 9.16 -20.65 7.24
N VAL A 12 8.90 -19.68 8.12
CA VAL A 12 9.83 -18.56 8.37
C VAL A 12 11.15 -19.06 8.92
N GLY A 13 11.14 -20.01 9.85
CA GLY A 13 12.36 -20.66 10.36
C GLY A 13 13.16 -21.36 9.26
N SER A 14 12.50 -22.16 8.42
CA SER A 14 13.16 -22.87 7.31
C SER A 14 13.79 -21.90 6.29
N LEU A 15 13.11 -20.78 6.00
CA LEU A 15 13.67 -19.73 5.16
C LEU A 15 14.85 -19.02 5.83
N ALA A 16 14.80 -18.82 7.15
CA ALA A 16 15.91 -18.23 7.90
C ALA A 16 17.14 -19.12 7.87
N ASP A 17 16.97 -20.43 8.11
CA ASP A 17 18.06 -21.42 8.04
C ASP A 17 18.70 -21.45 6.65
N LEU A 18 17.89 -21.38 5.59
CA LEU A 18 18.37 -21.30 4.20
C LEU A 18 19.17 -20.02 3.93
N LEU A 19 18.80 -18.90 4.56
CA LEU A 19 19.42 -17.59 4.38
C LEU A 19 20.58 -17.34 5.35
N GLN A 20 20.74 -18.17 6.39
CA GLN A 20 21.78 -18.08 7.41
C GLN A 20 23.21 -17.95 6.84
N PRO A 21 23.66 -18.72 5.84
CA PRO A 21 25.03 -18.58 5.32
C PRO A 21 25.29 -17.23 4.64
N PHE A 22 24.23 -16.55 4.17
CA PHE A 22 24.36 -15.28 3.45
C PHE A 22 24.16 -14.07 4.37
N PHE A 23 23.21 -14.14 5.30
CA PHE A 23 22.74 -13.01 6.09
C PHE A 23 23.04 -13.12 7.58
N GLN A 24 23.56 -14.25 8.05
CA GLN A 24 23.98 -14.50 9.44
C GLN A 24 22.90 -14.08 10.46
N THR A 25 23.18 -13.07 11.30
CA THR A 25 22.25 -12.55 12.31
C THR A 25 20.97 -12.00 11.67
N ALA A 26 21.05 -11.39 10.50
CA ALA A 26 19.90 -10.84 9.78
C ALA A 26 19.08 -11.89 9.01
N SER A 27 19.40 -13.19 9.10
CA SER A 27 18.73 -14.27 8.36
C SER A 27 17.22 -14.33 8.55
N THR A 28 16.73 -14.07 9.77
CA THR A 28 15.29 -14.08 10.06
C THR A 28 14.58 -12.85 9.51
N ALA A 29 15.23 -11.69 9.59
CA ALA A 29 14.74 -10.49 8.93
C ALA A 29 14.70 -10.66 7.40
N ALA A 30 15.75 -11.27 6.83
CA ALA A 30 15.82 -11.60 5.41
C ALA A 30 14.74 -12.62 5.01
N ALA A 31 14.44 -13.61 5.86
CA ALA A 31 13.36 -14.57 5.65
C ALA A 31 11.99 -13.89 5.63
N ILE A 32 11.74 -12.94 6.54
CA ILE A 32 10.52 -12.12 6.54
C ILE A 32 10.40 -11.32 5.25
N ILE A 33 11.48 -10.66 4.82
CA ILE A 33 11.51 -9.86 3.58
C ILE A 33 11.26 -10.76 2.36
N LEU A 34 11.91 -11.92 2.30
CA LEU A 34 11.76 -12.90 1.23
C LEU A 34 10.34 -13.47 1.17
N PHE A 35 9.78 -13.87 2.31
CA PHE A 35 8.38 -14.31 2.41
C PHE A 35 7.44 -13.22 1.90
N THR A 36 7.65 -11.98 2.33
CA THR A 36 6.87 -10.82 1.87
C THR A 36 6.97 -10.66 0.35
N ALA A 37 8.17 -10.78 -0.23
CA ALA A 37 8.39 -10.70 -1.66
C ALA A 37 7.68 -11.84 -2.42
N LEU A 38 7.70 -13.07 -1.90
CA LEU A 38 7.00 -14.21 -2.51
C LEU A 38 5.48 -14.04 -2.49
N VAL A 39 4.91 -13.59 -1.37
CA VAL A 39 3.48 -13.25 -1.30
C VAL A 39 3.15 -12.16 -2.30
N ARG A 40 3.97 -11.10 -2.38
CA ARG A 40 3.78 -10.02 -3.35
C ARG A 40 3.87 -10.50 -4.79
N LEU A 41 4.76 -11.44 -5.10
CA LEU A 41 4.87 -12.04 -6.42
C LEU A 41 3.62 -12.87 -6.77
N ALA A 42 3.10 -13.64 -5.82
CA ALA A 42 1.86 -14.38 -5.99
C ALA A 42 0.63 -13.46 -6.18
N VAL A 43 0.60 -12.30 -5.52
CA VAL A 43 -0.45 -11.29 -5.65
C VAL A 43 -0.26 -10.40 -6.88
N HIS A 44 0.91 -10.40 -7.51
CA HIS A 44 1.24 -9.59 -8.68
C HIS A 44 0.20 -9.64 -9.83
N PRO A 45 -0.32 -10.80 -10.28
CA PRO A 45 -1.36 -10.83 -11.31
C PRO A 45 -2.63 -10.08 -10.89
N LEU A 46 -3.00 -10.17 -9.61
CA LEU A 46 -4.12 -9.42 -9.05
C LEU A 46 -3.83 -7.92 -9.00
N SER A 47 -2.62 -7.52 -8.59
CA SER A 47 -2.17 -6.12 -8.64
C SER A 47 -2.21 -5.55 -10.06
N ARG A 48 -1.84 -6.34 -11.08
CA ARG A 48 -1.98 -5.94 -12.49
C ARG A 48 -3.44 -5.76 -12.89
N ALA A 49 -4.32 -6.67 -12.49
CA ALA A 49 -5.75 -6.55 -12.76
C ALA A 49 -6.35 -5.30 -12.09
N ALA A 50 -5.98 -5.03 -10.83
CA ALA A 50 -6.35 -3.82 -10.10
C ALA A 50 -5.87 -2.54 -10.80
N ALA A 51 -4.62 -2.51 -11.28
CA ALA A 51 -4.07 -1.38 -12.04
C ALA A 51 -4.82 -1.14 -13.36
N ARG A 52 -5.16 -2.19 -14.10
CA ARG A 52 -6.00 -2.08 -15.31
C ARG A 52 -7.38 -1.50 -15.00
N GLY A 53 -8.04 -1.97 -13.93
CA GLY A 53 -9.34 -1.46 -13.50
C GLY A 53 -9.27 0.03 -13.11
N GLN A 54 -8.20 0.44 -12.43
CA GLN A 54 -7.99 1.84 -12.08
C GLN A 54 -7.80 2.73 -13.32
N LYS A 55 -7.05 2.25 -14.32
CA LYS A 55 -6.87 2.96 -15.61
C LYS A 55 -8.20 3.11 -16.34
N ALA A 56 -9.01 2.04 -16.39
CA ALA A 56 -10.35 2.10 -16.98
C ALA A 56 -11.22 3.16 -16.29
N ARG A 57 -11.17 3.25 -14.94
CA ARG A 57 -11.87 4.32 -14.22
C ARG A 57 -11.39 5.71 -14.57
N THR A 58 -10.08 5.92 -14.67
CA THR A 58 -9.53 7.23 -15.04
C THR A 58 -10.06 7.67 -16.41
N LYS A 59 -10.22 6.75 -17.37
CA LYS A 59 -10.83 7.04 -18.67
C LYS A 59 -12.32 7.41 -18.59
N LEU A 60 -13.05 6.89 -17.59
CA LEU A 60 -14.46 7.22 -17.37
C LEU A 60 -14.70 8.55 -16.66
N GLN A 61 -13.67 9.13 -16.02
CA GLN A 61 -13.80 10.39 -15.29
C GLN A 61 -14.46 11.55 -16.08
N PRO A 62 -14.11 11.82 -17.36
CA PRO A 62 -14.79 12.86 -18.12
C PRO A 62 -16.30 12.57 -18.31
N GLN A 63 -16.67 11.31 -18.53
CA GLN A 63 -18.08 10.92 -18.65
C GLN A 63 -18.81 11.06 -17.31
N ILE A 64 -18.16 10.68 -16.21
CA ILE A 64 -18.67 10.86 -14.85
C ILE A 64 -18.89 12.36 -14.57
N ALA A 65 -17.95 13.23 -14.98
CA ALA A 65 -18.07 14.68 -14.83
C ALA A 65 -19.27 15.26 -15.60
N ALA A 66 -19.43 14.89 -16.88
CA ALA A 66 -20.58 15.29 -17.69
C ALA A 66 -21.91 14.81 -17.08
N LEU A 67 -21.92 13.60 -16.52
CA LEU A 67 -23.09 13.05 -15.83
C LEU A 67 -23.40 13.82 -14.54
N ARG A 68 -22.37 14.24 -13.79
CA ARG A 68 -22.52 15.10 -12.60
C ARG A 68 -23.17 16.43 -12.97
N GLU A 69 -22.71 17.08 -14.04
CA GLU A 69 -23.30 18.35 -14.51
C GLU A 69 -24.75 18.17 -14.93
N LYS A 70 -25.06 17.10 -15.67
CA LYS A 70 -26.42 16.79 -16.13
C LYS A 70 -27.39 16.49 -15.00
N HIS A 71 -26.93 15.86 -13.92
CA HIS A 71 -27.77 15.42 -12.79
C HIS A 71 -27.48 16.17 -11.48
N ALA A 72 -26.85 17.35 -11.52
CA ALA A 72 -26.46 18.13 -10.35
C ALA A 72 -27.61 18.40 -9.36
N LYS A 73 -28.84 18.51 -9.86
CA LYS A 73 -30.05 18.80 -9.07
C LYS A 73 -30.80 17.55 -8.57
N ASN A 74 -30.34 16.34 -8.93
CA ASN A 74 -31.02 15.09 -8.61
C ASN A 74 -30.01 14.00 -8.18
N PRO A 75 -29.63 13.93 -6.89
CA PRO A 75 -28.62 13.00 -6.40
C PRO A 75 -29.01 11.53 -6.61
N GLU A 76 -30.30 11.19 -6.52
CA GLU A 76 -30.79 9.82 -6.77
C GLU A 76 -30.59 9.40 -8.23
N ARG A 77 -30.95 10.27 -9.19
CA ARG A 77 -30.72 10.00 -10.62
C ARG A 77 -29.23 9.96 -10.94
N MET A 78 -28.44 10.82 -10.30
CA MET A 78 -26.98 10.79 -10.43
C MET A 78 -26.39 9.45 -9.97
N GLN A 79 -26.79 8.95 -8.81
CA GLN A 79 -26.32 7.66 -8.30
C GLN A 79 -26.71 6.51 -9.23
N LYS A 80 -27.96 6.49 -9.70
CA LYS A 80 -28.45 5.46 -10.63
C LYS A 80 -27.68 5.48 -11.96
N ALA A 81 -27.55 6.65 -12.58
CA ALA A 81 -26.86 6.79 -13.85
C ALA A 81 -25.35 6.50 -13.72
N LEU A 82 -24.74 6.82 -12.57
CA LEU A 82 -23.34 6.46 -12.30
C LEU A 82 -23.17 4.94 -12.19
N MET A 83 -24.11 4.25 -11.54
CA MET A 83 -24.11 2.79 -11.48
C MET A 83 -24.33 2.16 -12.86
N GLU A 84 -25.26 2.69 -13.66
CA GLU A 84 -25.51 2.27 -15.03
C GLU A 84 -24.27 2.44 -15.91
N LEU A 85 -23.57 3.59 -15.81
CA LEU A 85 -22.32 3.84 -16.52
C LEU A 85 -21.22 2.85 -16.11
N HIS A 86 -21.04 2.63 -14.81
CA HIS A 86 -20.06 1.64 -14.33
C HIS A 86 -20.38 0.21 -14.77
N ALA A 87 -21.66 -0.15 -14.83
CA ALA A 87 -22.13 -1.45 -15.31
C ALA A 87 -21.93 -1.60 -16.82
N ALA A 88 -22.28 -0.57 -17.61
CA ALA A 88 -22.12 -0.56 -19.06
C ALA A 88 -20.64 -0.72 -19.46
N GLU A 89 -19.75 -0.03 -18.76
CA GLU A 89 -18.30 -0.05 -19.01
C GLU A 89 -17.59 -1.22 -18.32
N LYS A 90 -18.33 -2.05 -17.57
CA LYS A 90 -17.84 -3.22 -16.81
C LYS A 90 -16.67 -2.88 -15.87
N VAL A 91 -16.68 -1.68 -15.29
CA VAL A 91 -15.63 -1.20 -14.40
C VAL A 91 -16.08 -1.33 -12.94
N SER A 92 -15.48 -2.26 -12.19
CA SER A 92 -15.81 -2.47 -10.78
C SER A 92 -15.29 -1.35 -9.87
N PRO A 93 -16.09 -0.87 -8.89
CA PRO A 93 -15.73 0.13 -7.87
C PRO A 93 -14.74 -0.37 -6.80
N PHE A 94 -14.47 -1.68 -6.73
CA PHE A 94 -13.54 -2.29 -5.75
C PHE A 94 -12.16 -2.65 -6.32
N SER A 95 -11.93 -2.45 -7.62
CA SER A 95 -10.65 -2.76 -8.29
C SER A 95 -9.41 -2.18 -7.59
N GLY A 96 -9.53 -1.06 -6.86
CA GLY A 96 -8.42 -0.43 -6.15
C GLY A 96 -8.11 -0.97 -4.73
N CYS A 97 -9.09 -1.57 -4.05
CA CYS A 97 -8.92 -2.05 -2.66
C CYS A 97 -8.65 -3.55 -2.55
N LEU A 98 -8.94 -4.31 -3.62
CA LEU A 98 -8.80 -5.77 -3.67
C LEU A 98 -7.39 -6.27 -3.29
N PRO A 99 -6.29 -5.65 -3.76
CA PRO A 99 -4.95 -6.07 -3.37
C PRO A 99 -4.66 -5.85 -1.88
N SER A 100 -5.15 -4.74 -1.31
CA SER A 100 -4.96 -4.44 0.10
C SER A 100 -5.74 -5.40 1.00
N LEU A 101 -6.94 -5.82 0.57
CA LEU A 101 -7.78 -6.76 1.32
C LEU A 101 -7.10 -8.13 1.43
N LEU A 102 -6.51 -8.60 0.33
CA LEU A 102 -5.78 -9.88 0.29
C LEU A 102 -4.46 -9.83 1.08
N GLN A 103 -3.92 -8.64 1.33
CA GLN A 103 -2.68 -8.43 2.09
C GLN A 103 -2.91 -8.44 3.62
N MET A 104 -4.12 -8.13 4.09
CA MET A 104 -4.43 -8.05 5.53
C MET A 104 -4.08 -9.33 6.32
N PRO A 105 -4.35 -10.55 5.84
CA PRO A 105 -3.99 -11.78 6.55
C PRO A 105 -2.49 -11.92 6.79
N ALA A 106 -1.65 -11.57 5.81
CA ALA A 106 -0.19 -11.66 5.93
C ALA A 106 0.36 -10.71 6.99
N PHE A 107 -0.20 -9.50 7.09
CA PHE A 107 0.18 -8.55 8.14
C PHE A 107 -0.22 -9.07 9.53
N PHE A 108 -1.45 -9.55 9.67
CA PHE A 108 -1.96 -10.03 10.95
C PHE A 108 -1.17 -11.24 11.46
N LEU A 109 -0.79 -12.15 10.55
CA LEU A 109 0.11 -13.27 10.85
C LEU A 109 1.42 -12.80 11.44
N LEU A 110 2.10 -11.87 10.76
CA LEU A 110 3.41 -11.39 11.20
C LEU A 110 3.34 -10.61 12.51
N TYR A 111 2.34 -9.74 12.64
CA TYR A 111 2.10 -8.99 13.86
C TYR A 111 1.86 -9.92 15.06
N HIS A 112 1.00 -10.93 14.90
CA HIS A 112 0.69 -11.86 15.98
C HIS A 112 1.87 -12.79 16.29
N LEU A 113 2.62 -13.20 15.26
CA LEU A 113 3.81 -14.05 15.43
C LEU A 113 4.87 -13.35 16.28
N PHE A 114 5.15 -12.07 16.01
CA PHE A 114 6.19 -11.31 16.72
C PHE A 114 5.68 -10.52 17.94
N SER A 115 4.37 -10.55 18.21
CA SER A 115 3.80 -10.02 19.46
C SER A 115 3.50 -11.11 20.49
N SER A 116 3.58 -12.39 20.12
CA SER A 116 3.28 -13.52 21.00
C SER A 116 4.57 -14.20 21.49
N GLY A 117 4.72 -14.32 22.81
CA GLY A 117 5.84 -15.04 23.44
C GLY A 117 5.81 -16.56 23.27
N SER A 118 4.67 -17.11 22.80
CA SER A 118 4.53 -18.54 22.52
C SER A 118 3.75 -18.78 21.22
N ILE A 119 4.05 -19.87 20.53
CA ILE A 119 3.38 -20.32 19.31
C ILE A 119 3.05 -21.80 19.49
N GLY A 120 1.77 -22.16 19.44
CA GLY A 120 1.37 -23.58 19.53
C GLY A 120 1.74 -24.28 20.84
N GLY A 121 1.93 -23.54 21.94
CA GLY A 121 2.30 -24.07 23.25
C GLY A 121 3.81 -24.13 23.53
N THR A 122 4.66 -23.80 22.55
CA THR A 122 6.12 -23.69 22.74
C THR A 122 6.58 -22.23 22.80
N PRO A 123 7.68 -21.92 23.53
CA PRO A 123 8.32 -20.61 23.49
C PRO A 123 8.68 -20.19 22.07
N ASN A 124 8.48 -18.92 21.75
CA ASN A 124 8.74 -18.39 20.42
C ASN A 124 10.23 -18.08 20.21
N SER A 125 10.98 -19.01 19.62
CA SER A 125 12.40 -18.83 19.28
C SER A 125 12.68 -17.78 18.21
N LEU A 126 11.68 -17.33 17.45
CA LEU A 126 11.87 -16.27 16.45
C LEU A 126 12.06 -14.89 17.09
N LEU A 127 11.65 -14.72 18.36
CA LEU A 127 11.87 -13.47 19.11
C LEU A 127 13.31 -13.29 19.57
N SER A 128 14.09 -14.39 19.70
CA SER A 128 15.50 -14.33 20.05
C SER A 128 16.42 -13.99 18.88
N HIS A 129 15.86 -13.76 17.69
CA HIS A 129 16.62 -13.36 16.52
C HIS A 129 16.62 -11.83 16.35
N ASP A 130 17.76 -11.31 15.91
CA ASP A 130 18.01 -9.87 15.84
C ASP A 130 18.26 -9.42 14.40
N LEU A 131 17.81 -8.21 14.04
CA LEU A 131 18.26 -7.53 12.83
C LEU A 131 19.38 -6.56 13.21
N LEU A 132 20.61 -6.87 12.78
CA LEU A 132 21.78 -6.00 13.02
C LEU A 132 21.97 -5.63 14.50
N GLY A 133 21.57 -6.51 15.43
CA GLY A 133 21.62 -6.30 16.88
C GLY A 133 20.37 -5.68 17.51
N ALA A 134 19.29 -5.49 16.73
CA ALA A 134 17.98 -5.07 17.23
C ALA A 134 17.02 -6.28 17.28
N PRO A 135 16.49 -6.68 18.46
CA PRO A 135 15.56 -7.79 18.55
C PRO A 135 14.30 -7.58 17.71
N LEU A 136 13.90 -8.61 16.95
CA LEU A 136 12.79 -8.51 16.01
C LEU A 136 11.42 -8.25 16.67
N GLY A 137 11.29 -8.62 17.95
CA GLY A 137 10.11 -8.36 18.76
C GLY A 137 10.11 -7.01 19.50
N GLU A 138 11.25 -6.32 19.53
CA GLU A 138 11.38 -5.05 20.23
C GLU A 138 10.58 -3.94 19.51
N ARG A 139 10.18 -2.89 20.22
CA ARG A 139 9.59 -1.66 19.66
C ARG A 139 10.56 -0.49 19.79
N TRP A 140 10.32 0.55 19.01
CA TRP A 140 11.19 1.76 19.01
C TRP A 140 11.42 2.37 20.40
N HIS A 141 10.39 2.43 21.24
CA HIS A 141 10.51 3.01 22.58
C HIS A 141 11.37 2.16 23.51
N ASP A 142 11.32 0.83 23.37
CA ASP A 142 12.17 -0.11 24.11
C ASP A 142 13.63 0.06 23.67
N ALA A 143 13.88 0.16 22.36
CA ALA A 143 15.22 0.37 21.83
C ALA A 143 15.86 1.68 22.35
N LEU A 144 15.05 2.74 22.45
CA LEU A 144 15.44 4.01 23.06
C LEU A 144 15.77 3.89 24.56
N ALA A 145 15.00 3.09 25.30
CA ALA A 145 15.18 2.92 26.74
C ALA A 145 16.46 2.14 27.08
N HIS A 146 16.82 1.12 26.28
CA HIS A 146 17.98 0.27 26.54
C HIS A 146 19.30 0.81 26.00
N GLY A 147 19.29 1.52 24.86
CA GLY A 147 20.52 1.95 24.17
C GLY A 147 20.51 3.37 23.61
N GLY A 148 19.41 4.11 23.75
CA GLY A 148 19.26 5.46 23.19
C GLY A 148 19.21 5.50 21.65
N LEU A 149 19.12 6.72 21.10
CA LEU A 149 19.00 6.95 19.64
C LEU A 149 20.21 6.46 18.85
N PHE A 150 21.40 6.53 19.44
CA PHE A 150 22.67 6.17 18.80
C PHE A 150 23.17 4.78 19.21
N GLY A 151 22.41 4.05 20.02
CA GLY A 151 22.65 2.64 20.26
C GLY A 151 22.39 1.81 19.02
N GLN A 152 22.86 0.56 19.01
CA GLN A 152 22.76 -0.33 17.85
C GLN A 152 21.31 -0.51 17.38
N ALA A 153 20.38 -0.79 18.30
CA ALA A 153 18.95 -0.87 18.00
C ALA A 153 18.37 0.48 17.53
N GLY A 154 18.77 1.58 18.19
CA GLY A 154 18.35 2.94 17.82
C GLY A 154 18.72 3.30 16.37
N LEU A 155 19.94 2.96 15.93
CA LEU A 155 20.40 3.19 14.55
C LEU A 155 19.60 2.39 13.51
N VAL A 156 19.24 1.14 13.82
CA VAL A 156 18.40 0.31 12.95
C VAL A 156 17.03 0.96 12.77
N TYR A 157 16.42 1.43 13.85
CA TYR A 157 15.15 2.14 13.78
C TYR A 157 15.26 3.49 13.06
N LEU A 158 16.34 4.25 13.26
CA LEU A 158 16.56 5.50 12.52
C LEU A 158 16.65 5.24 11.01
N GLY A 159 17.39 4.21 10.61
CA GLY A 159 17.44 3.77 9.21
C GLY A 159 16.06 3.37 8.70
N LEU A 160 15.29 2.62 9.49
CA LEU A 160 13.93 2.22 9.15
C LEU A 160 13.00 3.43 8.97
N PHE A 161 13.01 4.39 9.90
CA PHE A 161 12.22 5.62 9.81
C PHE A 161 12.61 6.47 8.60
N ALA A 162 13.90 6.55 8.28
CA ALA A 162 14.36 7.25 7.08
C ALA A 162 13.79 6.63 5.80
N VAL A 163 13.79 5.28 5.70
CA VAL A 163 13.19 4.57 4.56
C VAL A 163 11.68 4.79 4.52
N VAL A 164 10.98 4.67 5.65
CA VAL A 164 9.53 4.93 5.73
C VAL A 164 9.22 6.36 5.29
N ALA A 165 9.96 7.35 5.76
CA ALA A 165 9.76 8.74 5.43
C ALA A 165 9.98 9.01 3.93
N ALA A 166 11.00 8.40 3.33
CA ALA A 166 11.25 8.49 1.89
C ALA A 166 10.07 7.90 1.09
N VAL A 167 9.60 6.71 1.46
CA VAL A 167 8.46 6.03 0.83
C VAL A 167 7.16 6.80 1.03
N ALA A 168 6.91 7.33 2.24
CA ALA A 168 5.75 8.15 2.57
C ALA A 168 5.75 9.45 1.75
N THR A 169 6.91 10.11 1.60
CA THR A 169 7.06 11.32 0.78
C THR A 169 6.79 11.04 -0.70
N PHE A 170 7.32 9.92 -1.21
CA PHE A 170 7.02 9.47 -2.58
C PHE A 170 5.52 9.21 -2.77
N ASN A 171 4.87 8.49 -1.85
CA ASN A 171 3.44 8.21 -1.90
C ASN A 171 2.57 9.47 -1.72
N TYR A 172 2.99 10.41 -0.89
CA TYR A 172 2.36 11.72 -0.74
C TYR A 172 2.36 12.48 -2.06
N GLY A 173 3.53 12.61 -2.70
CA GLY A 173 3.66 13.29 -3.99
C GLY A 173 2.83 12.62 -5.08
N ARG A 174 2.83 11.28 -5.11
CA ARG A 174 2.00 10.49 -6.03
C ARG A 174 0.51 10.72 -5.80
N THR A 175 0.03 10.63 -4.56
CA THR A 175 -1.39 10.81 -4.21
C THR A 175 -1.84 12.23 -4.55
N LYS A 176 -1.01 13.23 -4.24
CA LYS A 176 -1.26 14.63 -4.59
C LYS A 176 -1.38 14.82 -6.10
N ARG A 177 -0.48 14.22 -6.90
CA ARG A 177 -0.55 14.25 -8.38
C ARG A 177 -1.80 13.55 -8.91
N GLN A 178 -2.17 12.40 -8.34
CA GLN A 178 -3.36 11.65 -8.73
C GLN A 178 -4.65 12.45 -8.47
N MET A 179 -4.71 13.18 -7.35
CA MET A 179 -5.84 14.06 -7.01
C MET A 179 -5.87 15.32 -7.87
N ALA A 180 -4.71 15.89 -8.22
CA ALA A 180 -4.66 17.01 -9.16
C ALA A 180 -5.13 16.60 -10.56
N ALA A 181 -4.77 15.40 -11.02
CA ALA A 181 -5.23 14.85 -12.30
C ALA A 181 -6.70 14.42 -12.28
N ASN A 182 -7.25 14.11 -11.11
CA ASN A 182 -8.66 13.75 -10.94
C ASN A 182 -9.26 14.53 -9.76
N PRO A 183 -9.56 15.83 -9.95
CA PRO A 183 -10.19 16.63 -8.92
C PRO A 183 -11.52 15.98 -8.54
N MET A 184 -11.64 15.50 -7.31
CA MET A 184 -12.95 15.12 -6.80
C MET A 184 -13.75 16.42 -6.66
N THR A 185 -14.69 16.67 -7.58
CA THR A 185 -15.70 17.70 -7.38
C THR A 185 -16.44 17.38 -6.08
N PRO A 186 -16.47 18.29 -5.09
CA PRO A 186 -17.16 18.07 -3.83
C PRO A 186 -18.59 17.61 -4.09
N ALA A 187 -19.07 16.65 -3.29
CA ALA A 187 -20.50 16.37 -3.26
C ALA A 187 -21.22 17.69 -2.94
N ALA A 188 -22.17 18.07 -3.79
CA ALA A 188 -23.06 19.18 -3.48
C ALA A 188 -24.02 18.71 -2.38
N GLY A 189 -24.12 19.47 -1.29
CA GLY A 189 -25.16 19.26 -0.29
C GLY A 189 -26.56 19.49 -0.89
N PRO A 190 -27.62 19.25 -0.10
CA PRO A 190 -29.01 19.43 -0.54
C PRO A 190 -29.29 20.79 -1.20
N ASP A 191 -28.56 21.83 -0.77
CA ASP A 191 -28.71 23.21 -1.25
C ASP A 191 -27.72 23.61 -2.35
N GLY A 192 -27.00 22.66 -2.96
CA GLY A 192 -25.97 22.96 -3.97
C GLY A 192 -24.65 23.53 -3.41
N GLN A 193 -24.59 23.78 -2.10
CA GLN A 193 -23.39 24.23 -1.41
C GLN A 193 -22.40 23.08 -1.19
N PRO A 194 -21.08 23.30 -1.31
CA PRO A 194 -20.09 22.29 -1.01
C PRO A 194 -20.22 21.84 0.45
N VAL A 195 -20.31 20.53 0.68
CA VAL A 195 -20.39 19.97 2.04
C VAL A 195 -19.24 20.51 2.88
N PRO A 196 -19.52 21.18 4.02
CA PRO A 196 -18.48 21.72 4.90
C PRO A 196 -17.47 20.62 5.29
N GLY A 197 -16.18 20.92 5.19
CA GLY A 197 -15.10 19.97 5.55
C GLY A 197 -14.56 19.11 4.40
N MET A 198 -15.25 18.98 3.27
CA MET A 198 -14.78 18.18 2.13
C MET A 198 -13.47 18.73 1.51
N GLY A 199 -13.33 20.05 1.46
CA GLY A 199 -12.10 20.72 1.00
C GLY A 199 -10.90 20.59 1.95
N ALA A 200 -11.15 20.40 3.25
CA ALA A 200 -10.11 20.06 4.21
C ALA A 200 -9.73 18.57 4.07
N MET A 201 -10.71 17.68 3.90
CA MET A 201 -10.50 16.26 3.69
C MET A 201 -9.62 15.96 2.48
N THR A 202 -9.77 16.67 1.37
CA THR A 202 -8.91 16.51 0.19
C THR A 202 -7.46 16.95 0.42
N LYS A 203 -7.23 17.93 1.30
CA LYS A 203 -5.87 18.35 1.70
C LYS A 203 -5.23 17.38 2.70
N VAL A 204 -6.02 16.78 3.57
CA VAL A 204 -5.57 15.81 4.58
C VAL A 204 -5.32 14.42 3.98
N MET A 205 -6.06 14.02 2.94
CA MET A 205 -5.97 12.67 2.38
C MET A 205 -4.55 12.24 1.96
N PRO A 206 -3.75 13.06 1.24
CA PRO A 206 -2.36 12.71 0.94
C PRO A 206 -1.47 12.57 2.19
N LEU A 207 -1.74 13.36 3.23
CA LEU A 207 -0.99 13.37 4.48
C LEU A 207 -1.15 12.06 5.28
N MET A 208 -2.23 11.30 5.04
CA MET A 208 -2.41 9.96 5.60
C MET A 208 -1.26 9.00 5.23
N SER A 209 -0.51 9.27 4.17
CA SER A 209 0.69 8.51 3.82
C SER A 209 1.76 8.55 4.92
N PHE A 210 1.77 9.58 5.79
CA PHE A 210 2.70 9.67 6.92
C PHE A 210 2.20 8.93 8.17
N LEU A 211 0.94 8.49 8.21
CA LEU A 211 0.40 7.69 9.32
C LEU A 211 1.17 6.37 9.50
N THR A 212 1.81 5.86 8.45
CA THR A 212 2.67 4.67 8.53
C THR A 212 3.92 4.90 9.38
N LEU A 213 4.45 6.12 9.49
CA LEU A 213 5.54 6.42 10.43
C LEU A 213 5.09 6.19 11.87
N PHE A 214 3.89 6.66 12.20
CA PHE A 214 3.31 6.43 13.52
C PHE A 214 3.05 4.94 13.76
N SER A 215 2.49 4.22 12.78
CA SER A 215 2.29 2.77 12.90
C SER A 215 3.61 2.03 13.16
N VAL A 216 4.68 2.35 12.43
CA VAL A 216 6.01 1.76 12.59
C VAL A 216 6.59 2.01 13.98
N ALA A 217 6.31 3.17 14.58
CA ALA A 217 6.78 3.47 15.93
C ALA A 217 6.13 2.61 17.03
N VAL A 218 4.93 2.05 16.78
CA VAL A 218 4.13 1.33 17.78
C VAL A 218 4.22 -0.19 17.61
N VAL A 219 4.49 -0.67 16.40
CA VAL A 219 4.57 -2.11 16.11
C VAL A 219 5.97 -2.69 16.37
N PRO A 220 6.10 -4.02 16.58
CA PRO A 220 7.41 -4.68 16.66
C PRO A 220 8.23 -4.49 15.38
N LEU A 221 9.57 -4.54 15.50
CA LEU A 221 10.50 -4.36 14.39
C LEU A 221 10.18 -5.25 13.18
N ALA A 222 9.87 -6.53 13.40
CA ALA A 222 9.47 -7.45 12.33
C ALA A 222 8.24 -6.98 11.54
N ALA A 223 7.21 -6.50 12.24
CA ALA A 223 6.01 -5.95 11.61
C ALA A 223 6.31 -4.64 10.88
N ALA A 224 7.20 -3.81 11.42
CA ALA A 224 7.63 -2.58 10.77
C ALA A 224 8.41 -2.86 9.47
N LEU A 225 9.35 -3.82 9.48
CA LEU A 225 10.07 -4.27 8.28
C LEU A 225 9.13 -4.73 7.19
N TYR A 226 8.12 -5.51 7.56
CA TYR A 226 7.08 -5.93 6.62
C TYR A 226 6.31 -4.76 6.04
N LEU A 227 5.84 -3.82 6.87
CA LEU A 227 5.09 -2.64 6.42
C LEU A 227 5.93 -1.81 5.43
N VAL A 228 7.21 -1.60 5.74
CA VAL A 228 8.14 -0.87 4.88
C VAL A 228 8.37 -1.59 3.56
N THR A 229 8.70 -2.87 3.61
CA THR A 229 8.95 -3.68 2.42
C THR A 229 7.71 -3.71 1.53
N SER A 230 6.54 -3.89 2.12
CA SER A 230 5.24 -3.95 1.47
C SER A 230 4.88 -2.61 0.81
N THR A 231 5.02 -1.48 1.52
CA THR A 231 4.73 -0.15 0.97
C THR A 231 5.73 0.28 -0.10
N THR A 232 7.01 -0.06 0.08
CA THR A 232 8.08 0.14 -0.91
C THR A 232 7.79 -0.64 -2.18
N TRP A 233 7.45 -1.93 -2.06
CA TRP A 233 7.08 -2.76 -3.20
C TRP A 233 5.88 -2.18 -3.94
N THR A 234 4.81 -1.80 -3.23
CA THR A 234 3.64 -1.15 -3.85
C THR A 234 4.03 0.11 -4.60
N ALA A 235 4.89 0.95 -4.01
CA ALA A 235 5.35 2.19 -4.63
C ALA A 235 6.11 1.90 -5.93
N ILE A 236 7.02 0.94 -5.92
CA ILE A 236 7.83 0.51 -7.06
C ILE A 236 6.95 -0.14 -8.13
N GLU A 237 6.17 -1.16 -7.77
CA GLU A 237 5.27 -1.90 -8.67
C GLU A 237 4.33 -0.93 -9.40
N ARG A 238 3.72 -0.01 -8.66
CA ARG A 238 2.84 1.00 -9.25
C ARG A 238 3.62 2.11 -9.98
N ALA A 239 4.91 2.33 -9.73
CA ALA A 239 5.70 3.24 -10.54
C ALA A 239 5.96 2.63 -11.92
N TYR A 240 6.31 1.33 -11.96
CA TYR A 240 6.51 0.59 -13.21
C TYR A 240 5.22 0.42 -14.01
N LEU A 241 4.16 -0.14 -13.42
CA LEU A 241 2.91 -0.45 -14.13
C LEU A 241 2.19 0.75 -14.75
N TYR A 242 2.39 1.95 -14.20
CA TYR A 242 1.74 3.16 -14.69
C TYR A 242 2.63 3.96 -15.66
N ARG A 243 3.93 3.67 -15.75
CA ARG A 243 4.86 4.36 -16.65
C ARG A 243 4.60 4.03 -18.12
N ASP A 244 4.26 2.78 -18.41
CA ASP A 244 4.01 2.29 -19.77
C ASP A 244 2.76 2.88 -20.42
N THR A 245 1.81 3.36 -19.61
CA THR A 245 0.57 3.98 -20.11
C THR A 245 0.83 5.35 -20.71
N SER A 246 1.68 6.16 -20.07
CA SER A 246 2.01 7.50 -20.55
C SER A 246 2.82 7.44 -21.85
N ALA A 247 3.67 6.42 -22.02
CA ALA A 247 4.41 6.17 -23.26
C ALA A 247 3.48 5.67 -24.38
N ALA A 248 2.55 4.75 -24.09
CA ALA A 248 1.60 4.26 -25.09
C ALA A 248 0.62 5.37 -25.56
N GLU A 249 0.11 6.22 -24.67
CA GLU A 249 -0.73 7.37 -25.07
C GLU A 249 0.05 8.41 -25.89
N ALA A 250 1.33 8.64 -25.58
CA ALA A 250 2.20 9.54 -26.35
C ALA A 250 2.47 9.02 -27.78
N VAL A 251 2.48 7.70 -27.99
CA VAL A 251 2.65 7.07 -29.32
C VAL A 251 1.36 7.09 -30.14
N VAL A 252 0.18 7.08 -29.51
CA VAL A 252 -1.12 7.14 -30.22
C VAL A 252 -1.56 8.57 -30.53
N ALA A 253 -1.15 9.57 -29.74
CA ALA A 253 -1.51 10.98 -29.93
C ALA A 253 -1.14 11.62 -31.30
N PRO A 254 -0.08 11.22 -32.03
CA PRO A 254 0.22 11.77 -33.34
C PRO A 254 -0.64 11.16 -34.45
N ALA A 255 -1.08 9.90 -34.31
CA ALA A 255 -1.80 9.18 -35.37
C ALA A 255 -3.25 9.68 -35.54
N ALA A 256 -3.87 10.18 -34.47
CA ALA A 256 -5.24 10.71 -34.53
C ALA A 256 -5.34 12.15 -35.09
N ARG A 257 -4.20 12.87 -35.24
CA ARG A 257 -4.19 14.24 -35.81
C ARG A 257 -3.91 14.28 -37.32
N GLY A 258 -3.62 13.13 -37.95
CA GLY A 258 -3.33 13.04 -39.39
C GLY A 258 -4.51 12.60 -40.27
N ALA A 259 -5.61 12.11 -39.71
CA ALA A 259 -6.71 11.50 -40.48
C ALA A 259 -7.94 12.42 -40.65
N GLY A 260 -7.81 13.72 -40.40
CA GLY A 260 -8.89 14.71 -40.53
C GLY A 260 -8.67 15.78 -41.60
N SER A 261 -7.67 15.63 -42.47
CA SER A 261 -7.38 16.59 -43.54
C SER A 261 -6.94 15.88 -44.82
N SER A 262 -7.87 15.21 -45.49
CA SER A 262 -7.85 15.00 -46.95
C SER A 262 -9.08 14.22 -47.39
N ALA A 263 -9.80 14.80 -48.36
CA ALA A 263 -10.95 14.31 -49.13
C ALA A 263 -12.34 14.46 -48.48
#